data_AF-A0A7S2XYH0-F1
#
_entry.id   AF-A0A7S2XYH0-F1
#
_cell.length_a   1.000
_cell.length_b   1.000
_cell.length_c   1.000
_cell.angle_alpha   90.00
_cell.angle_beta   90.00
_cell.angle_gamma   90.00
#
_symmetry.space_group_name_H-M   'P 1'
#
loop_
_entity.id
_entity.type
_entity.pdbx_description
1 polymer ?
#
loop_
_entity_poly.entity_id
_entity_poly.type
_entity_poly.pdbx_seq_one_letter_code
_entity_poly.pdbx_strand_id
1 'polypeptide(L)'
;MEEQPENQGQPVMLQVPVQAIETAIAEAATDEQWQNGLCQCAGGSFGTCFYGLFCPCCAIATARTYYDGSNWCFNCLVTPHLAARDIIREGYNIKGSWLSDIFLTIFCAGCSAVQLMNEVETRGLVSADFGTARPPDPQPWTKKGVCSNFGNFFFGMCCPHCAISQARSSFDGSEFCFNCCCVSPCLARSVIREGYNIEGNCFGDLIYPCCCPSCAACQMLNEVDERGKVNKRTVVMQQNLDAQVMNRVR
;
A
#
# COMPACT_ATOMS: atom_id res chain seq x y z
N MET A 1 -5.08 65.80 0.96
CA MET A 1 -5.44 64.38 0.88
C MET A 1 -4.18 63.68 0.44
N GLU A 2 -3.45 63.15 1.42
CA GLU A 2 -2.06 62.72 1.32
C GLU A 2 -2.08 61.18 1.32
N GLU A 3 -1.59 60.57 0.25
CA GLU A 3 -1.54 59.12 0.07
C GLU A 3 -0.45 58.51 0.95
N GLN A 4 -0.78 57.45 1.71
CA GLN A 4 0.19 56.61 2.40
C GLN A 4 0.55 55.40 1.52
N PRO A 5 1.83 54.97 1.46
CA PRO A 5 2.24 53.83 0.66
C PRO A 5 1.99 52.49 1.35
N GLU A 6 1.51 51.53 0.56
CA GLU A 6 1.22 50.14 0.90
C GLU A 6 2.53 49.36 1.11
N ASN A 7 2.73 48.81 2.32
CA ASN A 7 3.88 48.00 2.68
C ASN A 7 3.67 46.55 2.19
N GLN A 8 4.34 46.17 1.10
CA GLN A 8 4.35 44.80 0.57
C GLN A 8 5.25 43.92 1.45
N GLY A 9 4.63 43.10 2.31
CA GLY A 9 5.31 42.07 3.08
C GLY A 9 5.83 40.95 2.16
N GLN A 10 7.15 40.83 2.03
CA GLN A 10 7.78 39.66 1.41
C GLN A 10 7.64 38.41 2.31
N PRO A 11 7.38 37.22 1.74
CA PRO A 11 7.37 35.98 2.50
C PRO A 11 8.80 35.61 2.93
N VAL A 12 9.00 35.49 4.25
CA VAL A 12 10.24 34.97 4.84
C VAL A 12 10.28 33.46 4.60
N MET A 13 11.16 33.01 3.71
CA MET A 13 11.47 31.60 3.52
C MET A 13 12.17 31.09 4.78
N LEU A 14 11.48 30.27 5.58
CA LEU A 14 12.05 29.61 6.75
C LEU A 14 13.13 28.63 6.26
N GLN A 15 14.40 29.00 6.38
CA GLN A 15 15.51 28.10 6.07
C GLN A 15 15.64 27.08 7.21
N VAL A 16 15.09 25.88 7.00
CA VAL A 16 15.34 24.74 7.88
C VAL A 16 16.80 24.30 7.67
N PRO A 17 17.63 24.18 8.72
CA PRO A 17 19.02 23.80 8.57
C PRO A 17 19.15 22.37 8.05
N VAL A 18 19.98 22.18 7.02
CA VAL A 18 20.21 20.90 6.33
C VAL A 18 20.57 19.77 7.31
N GLN A 19 21.30 20.08 8.39
CA GLN A 19 21.67 19.12 9.44
C GLN A 19 20.46 18.58 10.22
N ALA A 20 19.38 19.36 10.37
CA ALA A 20 18.14 18.87 10.98
C ALA A 20 17.38 17.92 10.04
N ILE A 21 17.49 18.12 8.73
CA ILE A 21 16.92 17.22 7.71
C ILE A 21 17.71 15.90 7.71
N GLU A 22 19.04 15.95 7.73
CA GLU A 22 19.89 14.75 7.77
C GLU A 22 19.68 13.94 9.06
N THR A 23 19.52 14.61 10.21
CA THR A 23 19.24 13.94 11.49
C THR A 23 17.83 13.35 11.52
N ALA A 24 16.82 14.03 10.97
CA ALA A 24 15.46 13.47 10.87
C ALA A 24 15.38 12.28 9.88
N ILE A 25 16.16 12.30 8.79
CA ILE A 25 16.29 11.16 7.88
C ILE A 25 17.01 9.99 8.58
N ALA A 26 18.02 10.26 9.39
CA ALA A 26 18.74 9.24 10.16
C ALA A 26 17.89 8.64 11.29
N GLU A 27 17.11 9.45 12.01
CA GLU A 27 16.16 8.99 13.04
C GLU A 27 14.95 8.25 12.44
N ALA A 28 14.50 8.63 11.24
CA ALA A 28 13.51 7.84 10.50
C ALA A 28 14.06 6.49 10.01
N ALA A 29 15.38 6.31 9.96
CA ALA A 29 16.05 5.12 9.46
C ALA A 29 16.44 4.09 10.55
N THR A 30 16.19 4.35 11.85
CA THR A 30 16.79 3.55 12.92
C THR A 30 16.01 2.32 13.38
N ASP A 31 14.71 2.19 13.09
CA ASP A 31 13.93 1.02 13.55
C ASP A 31 13.50 0.10 12.41
N GLU A 32 14.47 -0.67 11.93
CA GLU A 32 14.25 -1.84 11.06
C GLU A 32 13.52 -3.00 11.79
N GLN A 33 12.96 -2.77 12.98
CA GLN A 33 12.22 -3.73 13.78
C GLN A 33 10.81 -3.21 14.10
N TRP A 34 9.88 -4.10 14.43
CA TRP A 34 8.55 -3.73 14.92
C TRP A 34 8.67 -2.91 16.22
N GLN A 35 8.07 -1.71 16.26
CA GLN A 35 8.04 -0.90 17.48
C GLN A 35 7.03 -1.43 18.50
N ASN A 36 6.00 -2.13 18.01
CA ASN A 36 4.98 -2.76 18.85
C ASN A 36 5.09 -4.28 18.83
N GLY A 37 4.89 -4.92 19.98
CA GLY A 37 4.82 -6.37 20.11
C GLY A 37 3.46 -6.96 19.70
N LEU A 38 3.42 -8.27 19.40
CA LEU A 38 2.22 -9.00 18.96
C LEU A 38 1.03 -8.92 19.95
N CYS A 39 1.31 -8.84 21.25
CA CYS A 39 0.27 -8.82 22.29
C CYS A 39 0.31 -7.54 23.13
N GLN A 40 0.79 -6.43 22.57
CA GLN A 40 0.93 -5.17 23.31
C GLN A 40 -0.42 -4.47 23.49
N CYS A 41 -1.31 -5.10 24.25
CA CYS A 41 -2.63 -4.58 24.60
C CYS A 41 -2.61 -3.57 25.75
N ALA A 42 -1.51 -3.54 26.51
CA ALA A 42 -1.36 -2.65 27.65
C ALA A 42 -0.81 -1.26 27.29
N GLY A 43 -0.42 -1.03 26.03
CA GLY A 43 0.16 0.25 25.55
C GLY A 43 -0.70 1.00 24.52
N GLY A 44 -1.67 0.34 23.88
CA GLY A 44 -2.64 0.97 22.97
C GLY A 44 -4.01 1.15 23.63
N SER A 45 -4.93 1.84 22.96
CA SER A 45 -6.32 1.94 23.40
C SER A 45 -6.91 0.52 23.59
N PHE A 46 -7.50 0.21 24.76
CA PHE A 46 -8.10 -1.12 25.03
C PHE A 46 -9.01 -1.61 23.89
N GLY A 47 -9.69 -0.70 23.20
CA GLY A 47 -10.53 -1.00 22.03
C GLY A 47 -9.77 -1.66 20.86
N THR A 48 -8.51 -1.30 20.62
CA THR A 48 -7.68 -1.85 19.53
C THR A 48 -7.46 -3.35 19.70
N CYS A 49 -7.28 -3.82 20.94
CA CYS A 49 -7.12 -5.26 21.20
C CYS A 49 -8.40 -6.08 21.01
N PHE A 50 -9.54 -5.56 21.48
CA PHE A 50 -10.83 -6.20 21.18
C PHE A 50 -11.10 -6.20 19.67
N TYR A 51 -10.79 -5.12 18.98
CA TYR A 51 -11.01 -5.02 17.55
C TYR A 51 -10.14 -6.01 16.76
N GLY A 52 -8.85 -6.13 17.09
CA GLY A 52 -7.95 -7.11 16.48
C GLY A 52 -8.35 -8.56 16.79
N LEU A 53 -8.76 -8.86 18.03
CA LEU A 53 -9.10 -10.22 18.45
C LEU A 53 -10.46 -10.70 17.90
N PHE A 54 -11.48 -9.83 17.91
CA PHE A 54 -12.85 -10.21 17.57
C PHE A 54 -13.26 -9.85 16.13
N CYS A 55 -12.59 -8.89 15.48
CA CYS A 55 -12.71 -8.67 14.03
C CYS A 55 -11.34 -8.42 13.36
N PRO A 56 -10.49 -9.44 13.23
CA PRO A 56 -9.16 -9.27 12.63
C PRO A 56 -9.21 -8.75 11.19
N CYS A 57 -10.21 -9.11 10.37
CA CYS A 57 -10.34 -8.57 9.01
C CYS A 57 -10.61 -7.06 9.00
N CYS A 58 -11.50 -6.59 9.90
CA CYS A 58 -11.79 -5.17 10.06
C CYS A 58 -10.57 -4.38 10.56
N ALA A 59 -9.87 -4.94 11.55
CA ALA A 59 -8.65 -4.36 12.11
C ALA A 59 -7.55 -4.21 11.06
N ILE A 60 -7.35 -5.24 10.24
CA ILE A 60 -6.39 -5.21 9.14
C ILE A 60 -6.81 -4.23 8.05
N ALA A 61 -8.10 -4.18 7.73
CA ALA A 61 -8.61 -3.20 6.77
C ALA A 61 -8.34 -1.78 7.23
N THR A 62 -8.54 -1.51 8.52
CA THR A 62 -8.24 -0.23 9.16
C THR A 62 -6.75 0.07 9.11
N ALA A 63 -5.91 -0.89 9.51
CA ALA A 63 -4.45 -0.72 9.47
C ALA A 63 -3.96 -0.40 8.06
N ARG A 64 -4.46 -1.12 7.04
CA ARG A 64 -4.08 -0.88 5.65
C ARG A 64 -4.56 0.48 5.15
N THR A 65 -5.81 0.83 5.43
CA THR A 65 -6.39 2.12 5.06
C THR A 65 -5.62 3.28 5.70
N TYR A 66 -5.18 3.15 6.96
CA TYR A 66 -4.36 4.15 7.62
C TYR A 66 -2.94 4.21 7.05
N TYR A 67 -2.38 3.07 6.64
CA TYR A 67 -1.05 3.00 6.06
C TYR A 67 -0.93 3.71 4.69
N ASP A 68 -1.88 3.55 3.76
CA ASP A 68 -1.77 4.13 2.40
C ASP A 68 -3.01 4.86 1.85
N GLY A 69 -4.09 4.97 2.64
CA GLY A 69 -5.33 5.58 2.19
C GLY A 69 -6.19 4.72 1.25
N SER A 70 -5.86 3.44 1.06
CA SER A 70 -6.65 2.51 0.22
C SER A 70 -8.07 2.28 0.78
N ASN A 71 -8.98 1.80 -0.07
CA ASN A 71 -10.39 1.66 0.32
C ASN A 71 -10.59 0.59 1.41
N TRP A 72 -11.18 1.00 2.53
CA TRP A 72 -11.44 0.13 3.68
C TRP A 72 -12.28 -1.11 3.34
N CYS A 73 -13.38 -0.96 2.61
CA CYS A 73 -14.27 -2.09 2.28
C CYS A 73 -13.56 -3.12 1.40
N PHE A 74 -12.77 -2.64 0.43
CA PHE A 74 -11.93 -3.50 -0.39
C PHE A 74 -10.92 -4.26 0.47
N ASN A 75 -10.24 -3.56 1.38
CA ASN A 75 -9.29 -4.21 2.28
C ASN A 75 -9.95 -5.26 3.19
N CYS A 76 -11.14 -4.97 3.70
CA CYS A 76 -11.86 -5.91 4.59
C CYS A 76 -12.32 -7.19 3.86
N LEU A 77 -12.70 -7.08 2.58
CA LEU A 77 -13.30 -8.18 1.82
C LEU A 77 -12.28 -8.95 0.97
N VAL A 78 -11.24 -8.27 0.49
CA VAL A 78 -10.36 -8.78 -0.57
C VAL A 78 -8.94 -8.99 -0.10
N THR A 79 -8.44 -8.17 0.82
CA THR A 79 -7.03 -8.20 1.22
C THR A 79 -6.79 -9.29 2.27
N PRO A 80 -6.04 -10.37 1.95
CA PRO A 80 -5.69 -11.36 2.95
C PRO A 80 -4.85 -10.73 4.06
N HIS A 81 -5.03 -11.20 5.29
CA HIS A 81 -4.29 -10.68 6.45
C HIS A 81 -2.77 -10.67 6.20
N LEU A 82 -2.24 -11.80 5.76
CA LEU A 82 -0.83 -11.98 5.43
C LEU A 82 -0.35 -10.99 4.35
N ALA A 83 -1.22 -10.60 3.42
CA ALA A 83 -0.86 -9.67 2.36
C ALA A 83 -0.74 -8.26 2.92
N ALA A 84 -1.71 -7.83 3.72
CA ALA A 84 -1.62 -6.55 4.41
C ALA A 84 -0.39 -6.47 5.31
N ARG A 85 -0.09 -7.54 6.05
CA ARG A 85 1.08 -7.61 6.94
C ARG A 85 2.38 -7.42 6.18
N ASP A 86 2.58 -8.20 5.12
CA ASP A 86 3.79 -8.13 4.31
C ASP A 86 3.95 -6.76 3.64
N ILE A 87 2.88 -6.21 3.04
CA ILE A 87 2.93 -4.90 2.39
C ILE A 87 3.25 -3.78 3.40
N ILE A 88 2.69 -3.81 4.61
CA ILE A 88 2.99 -2.83 5.66
C ILE A 88 4.43 -3.00 6.17
N ARG A 89 4.86 -4.25 6.39
CA ARG A 89 6.21 -4.59 6.86
C ARG A 89 7.27 -4.12 5.86
N GLU A 90 7.14 -4.50 4.58
CA GLU A 90 8.03 -4.02 3.51
C GLU A 90 7.93 -2.51 3.35
N GLY A 91 6.72 -1.96 3.49
CA GLY A 91 6.43 -0.54 3.41
C GLY A 91 7.20 0.32 4.41
N TYR A 92 7.34 -0.16 5.64
CA TYR A 92 8.12 0.49 6.69
C TYR A 92 9.58 0.02 6.76
N ASN A 93 10.03 -0.80 5.81
CA ASN A 93 11.36 -1.41 5.80
C ASN A 93 11.68 -2.20 7.09
N ILE A 94 10.68 -2.90 7.64
CA ILE A 94 10.83 -3.74 8.83
C ILE A 94 11.41 -5.11 8.43
N LYS A 95 12.48 -5.54 9.12
CA LYS A 95 13.11 -6.85 8.93
C LYS A 95 12.13 -7.98 9.21
N GLY A 96 12.14 -8.97 8.32
CA GLY A 96 11.31 -10.15 8.45
C GLY A 96 11.30 -10.96 7.16
N SER A 97 10.52 -12.03 7.16
CA SER A 97 10.24 -12.82 5.96
C SER A 97 8.75 -13.06 5.84
N TRP A 98 8.28 -13.13 4.60
CA TRP A 98 6.88 -13.48 4.29
C TRP A 98 6.47 -14.83 4.91
N LEU A 99 7.40 -15.78 5.05
CA LEU A 99 7.13 -17.07 5.68
C LEU A 99 6.85 -16.91 7.19
N SER A 100 7.61 -16.06 7.89
CA SER A 100 7.32 -15.72 9.28
C SER A 100 5.96 -15.05 9.43
N ASP A 101 5.59 -14.19 8.48
CA ASP A 101 4.29 -13.51 8.47
C ASP A 101 3.13 -14.50 8.26
N ILE A 102 3.31 -15.54 7.44
CA ILE A 102 2.34 -16.64 7.33
C ILE A 102 2.13 -17.32 8.68
N PHE A 103 3.20 -17.73 9.36
CA PHE A 103 3.08 -18.39 10.66
C PHE A 103 2.37 -17.51 11.68
N LEU A 104 2.72 -16.21 11.75
CA LEU A 104 2.09 -15.28 12.69
C LEU A 104 0.60 -15.07 12.38
N THR A 105 0.23 -14.97 11.10
CA THR A 105 -1.16 -14.75 10.71
C THR A 105 -2.04 -15.99 10.84
N ILE A 106 -1.48 -17.20 10.72
CA ILE A 106 -2.22 -18.45 10.95
C ILE A 106 -2.39 -18.71 12.46
N PHE A 107 -1.31 -18.58 13.24
CA PHE A 107 -1.31 -19.00 14.65
C PHE A 107 -1.67 -17.89 15.64
N CYS A 108 -1.58 -16.61 15.26
CA CYS A 108 -1.85 -15.47 16.13
C CYS A 108 -2.50 -14.31 15.34
N ALA A 109 -3.52 -14.60 14.53
CA ALA A 109 -4.19 -13.60 13.70
C ALA A 109 -4.58 -12.34 14.49
N GLY A 110 -5.23 -12.49 15.65
CA GLY A 110 -5.62 -11.33 16.46
C GLY A 110 -4.43 -10.47 16.90
N CYS A 111 -3.35 -11.12 17.35
CA CYS A 111 -2.11 -10.48 17.81
C CYS A 111 -1.42 -9.72 16.66
N SER A 112 -1.33 -10.37 15.50
CA SER A 112 -0.78 -9.77 14.29
C SER A 112 -1.60 -8.54 13.84
N ALA A 113 -2.93 -8.60 13.94
CA ALA A 113 -3.79 -7.46 13.63
C ALA A 113 -3.57 -6.29 14.61
N VAL A 114 -3.48 -6.57 15.91
CA VAL A 114 -3.17 -5.56 16.93
C VAL A 114 -1.81 -4.92 16.68
N GLN A 115 -0.78 -5.74 16.43
CA GLN A 115 0.56 -5.25 16.12
C GLN A 115 0.53 -4.31 14.92
N LEU A 116 -0.14 -4.70 13.82
CA LEU A 116 -0.23 -3.87 12.63
C LEU A 116 -0.95 -2.55 12.88
N MET A 117 -2.06 -2.56 13.63
CA MET A 117 -2.78 -1.33 13.97
C MET A 117 -1.91 -0.37 14.79
N ASN A 118 -1.27 -0.88 15.85
CA ASN A 118 -0.39 -0.06 16.69
C ASN A 118 0.82 0.45 15.88
N GLU A 119 1.38 -0.39 15.01
CA GLU A 119 2.54 -0.01 14.19
C GLU A 119 2.19 1.12 13.23
N VAL A 120 1.04 1.03 12.54
CA VAL A 120 0.63 2.10 11.62
C VAL A 120 0.25 3.36 12.38
N GLU A 121 -0.38 3.27 13.56
CA GLU A 121 -0.70 4.41 14.42
C GLU A 121 0.58 5.11 14.92
N THR A 122 1.63 4.34 15.21
CA THR A 122 2.91 4.89 15.68
C THR A 122 3.72 5.53 14.55
N ARG A 123 3.77 4.89 13.38
CA ARG A 123 4.60 5.34 12.25
C ARG A 123 3.92 6.34 11.31
N GLY A 124 2.58 6.39 11.31
CA GLY A 124 1.80 7.27 10.46
C GLY A 124 1.70 6.82 9.00
N LEU A 125 0.96 7.59 8.20
CA LEU A 125 0.65 7.25 6.80
C LEU A 125 1.92 7.28 5.92
N VAL A 126 2.09 6.24 5.09
CA VAL A 126 3.11 6.21 4.04
C VAL A 126 2.48 6.67 2.74
N SER A 127 2.77 7.91 2.36
CA SER A 127 2.35 8.41 1.05
C SER A 127 2.94 7.52 -0.05
N ALA A 128 2.07 7.15 -0.98
CA ALA A 128 2.42 6.36 -2.14
C ALA A 128 3.12 7.22 -3.20
N ASP A 129 4.32 7.72 -2.89
CA ASP A 129 5.16 8.34 -3.92
C ASP A 129 5.92 7.23 -4.65
N PHE A 130 5.23 6.63 -5.61
CA PHE A 130 5.81 5.76 -6.61
C PHE A 130 6.78 6.63 -7.42
N GLY A 131 8.09 6.50 -7.22
CA GLY A 131 9.15 7.42 -7.65
C GLY A 131 9.32 7.68 -9.16
N THR A 132 8.30 7.39 -9.96
CA THR A 132 8.09 7.92 -11.30
C THR A 132 6.97 8.95 -11.22
N ALA A 133 7.22 10.20 -11.65
CA ALA A 133 6.24 11.29 -11.65
C ALA A 133 4.83 10.78 -11.97
N ARG A 134 4.01 10.59 -10.91
CA ARG A 134 2.64 10.13 -11.05
C ARG A 134 1.97 11.11 -12.01
N PRO A 135 1.40 10.67 -13.14
CA PRO A 135 0.68 11.60 -14.00
C PRO A 135 -0.39 12.27 -13.13
N PRO A 136 -0.51 13.61 -13.17
CA PRO A 136 -1.40 14.34 -12.27
C PRO A 136 -2.85 13.86 -12.43
N ASP A 137 -3.21 13.48 -13.66
CA ASP A 137 -4.52 12.97 -14.00
C ASP A 137 -4.51 11.44 -14.10
N PRO A 138 -5.55 10.77 -13.55
CA PRO A 138 -5.79 9.35 -13.76
C PRO A 138 -5.73 8.98 -15.24
N GLN A 139 -5.11 7.85 -15.58
CA GLN A 139 -4.97 7.39 -16.96
C GLN A 139 -5.78 6.11 -17.18
N PRO A 140 -6.37 5.88 -18.35
CA PRO A 140 -7.01 4.59 -18.63
C PRO A 140 -5.96 3.45 -18.69
N TRP A 141 -6.43 2.21 -18.58
CA TRP A 141 -5.63 1.04 -18.93
C TRP A 141 -5.13 1.15 -20.37
N THR A 142 -3.95 0.63 -20.67
CA THR A 142 -3.46 0.58 -22.06
C THR A 142 -4.46 -0.18 -22.92
N LYS A 143 -4.77 0.37 -24.11
CA LYS A 143 -5.74 -0.23 -25.06
C LYS A 143 -5.18 -1.46 -25.78
N LYS A 144 -4.10 -2.05 -25.28
CA LYS A 144 -3.54 -3.28 -25.83
C LYS A 144 -4.54 -4.41 -25.59
N GLY A 145 -5.02 -5.00 -26.68
CA GLY A 145 -5.92 -6.15 -26.60
C GLY A 145 -5.28 -7.32 -25.84
N VAL A 146 -6.12 -8.22 -25.31
CA VAL A 146 -5.70 -9.44 -24.61
C VAL A 146 -4.70 -10.27 -25.44
N CYS A 147 -4.81 -10.21 -26.77
CA CYS A 147 -3.94 -10.93 -27.73
C CYS A 147 -2.75 -10.11 -28.26
N SER A 148 -2.47 -8.93 -27.72
CA SER A 148 -1.40 -8.05 -28.22
C SER A 148 0.01 -8.60 -28.03
N ASN A 149 0.21 -9.47 -27.02
CA ASN A 149 1.43 -10.23 -26.79
C ASN A 149 1.06 -11.71 -26.67
N PHE A 150 1.48 -12.52 -27.66
CA PHE A 150 1.18 -13.95 -27.69
C PHE A 150 1.73 -14.71 -26.47
N GLY A 151 2.91 -14.33 -25.99
CA GLY A 151 3.52 -14.95 -24.80
C GLY A 151 2.65 -14.73 -23.55
N ASN A 152 2.29 -13.47 -23.30
CA ASN A 152 1.42 -13.11 -22.18
C ASN A 152 0.02 -13.72 -22.32
N PHE A 153 -0.50 -13.81 -23.54
CA PHE A 153 -1.77 -14.48 -23.83
C PHE A 153 -1.76 -15.95 -23.41
N PHE A 154 -0.79 -16.74 -23.89
CA PHE A 154 -0.71 -18.15 -23.54
C PHE A 154 -0.42 -18.35 -22.05
N PHE A 155 0.43 -17.51 -21.45
CA PHE A 155 0.71 -17.61 -20.02
C PHE A 155 -0.52 -17.29 -19.16
N GLY A 156 -1.24 -16.21 -19.48
CA GLY A 156 -2.49 -15.84 -18.81
C GLY A 156 -3.62 -16.86 -18.99
N MET A 157 -3.70 -17.52 -20.15
CA MET A 157 -4.67 -18.59 -20.41
C MET A 157 -4.34 -19.89 -19.68
N CYS A 158 -3.06 -20.25 -19.61
CA CYS A 158 -2.62 -21.52 -19.03
C CYS A 158 -2.56 -21.47 -17.49
N CYS A 159 -2.00 -20.40 -16.92
CA CYS A 159 -1.96 -20.17 -15.48
C CYS A 159 -2.25 -18.69 -15.17
N PRO A 160 -3.51 -18.25 -15.14
CA PRO A 160 -3.85 -16.86 -14.85
C PRO A 160 -3.30 -16.44 -13.48
N HIS A 161 -3.31 -17.31 -12.47
CA HIS A 161 -2.79 -16.95 -11.16
C HIS A 161 -1.29 -16.65 -11.20
N CYS A 162 -0.48 -17.53 -11.80
CA CYS A 162 0.96 -17.31 -12.00
C CYS A 162 1.24 -16.04 -12.81
N ALA A 163 0.45 -15.79 -13.86
CA ALA A 163 0.57 -14.62 -14.71
C ALA A 163 0.31 -13.32 -13.95
N ILE A 164 -0.69 -13.30 -13.07
CA ILE A 164 -0.98 -12.16 -12.19
C ILE A 164 0.15 -11.96 -11.19
N SER A 165 0.68 -13.03 -10.61
CA SER A 165 1.80 -12.97 -9.67
C SER A 165 3.09 -12.48 -10.35
N GLN A 166 3.33 -12.89 -11.59
CA GLN A 166 4.44 -12.38 -12.40
C GLN A 166 4.25 -10.89 -12.70
N ALA A 167 3.05 -10.46 -13.11
CA ALA A 167 2.77 -9.04 -13.34
C ALA A 167 3.07 -8.21 -12.08
N ARG A 168 2.64 -8.69 -10.91
CA ARG A 168 2.90 -8.04 -9.62
C ARG A 168 4.39 -7.99 -9.28
N SER A 169 5.10 -9.10 -9.47
CA SER A 169 6.55 -9.19 -9.20
C SER A 169 7.36 -8.29 -10.14
N SER A 170 6.96 -8.21 -11.41
CA SER A 170 7.55 -7.28 -12.38
C SER A 170 7.22 -5.82 -12.06
N PHE A 171 6.07 -5.55 -11.44
CA PHE A 171 5.61 -4.20 -11.09
C PHE A 171 6.45 -3.57 -9.98
N ASP A 172 6.66 -4.24 -8.84
CA ASP A 172 7.36 -3.65 -7.68
C ASP A 172 8.56 -4.46 -7.18
N GLY A 173 8.86 -5.61 -7.79
CA GLY A 173 9.94 -6.50 -7.34
C GLY A 173 9.61 -7.28 -6.06
N SER A 174 8.33 -7.44 -5.72
CA SER A 174 7.90 -8.38 -4.68
C SER A 174 8.15 -9.85 -5.10
N GLU A 175 8.25 -10.73 -4.11
CA GLU A 175 8.56 -12.14 -4.31
C GLU A 175 7.44 -12.87 -5.06
N PHE A 176 7.80 -13.57 -6.15
CA PHE A 176 6.83 -14.30 -6.98
C PHE A 176 6.01 -15.32 -6.19
N CYS A 177 6.68 -16.13 -5.36
CA CYS A 177 6.01 -17.19 -4.59
C CYS A 177 5.01 -16.60 -3.60
N PHE A 178 5.35 -15.48 -2.97
CA PHE A 178 4.41 -14.76 -2.12
C PHE A 178 3.22 -14.27 -2.95
N ASN A 179 3.46 -13.58 -4.06
CA ASN A 179 2.37 -13.13 -4.94
C ASN A 179 1.48 -14.27 -5.46
N CYS A 180 2.02 -15.48 -5.62
CA CYS A 180 1.30 -16.65 -6.13
C CYS A 180 0.58 -17.46 -5.05
N CYS A 181 0.97 -17.36 -3.78
CA CYS A 181 0.35 -18.13 -2.71
C CYS A 181 -0.52 -17.28 -1.78
N CYS A 182 -0.28 -15.97 -1.78
CA CYS A 182 -0.64 -15.13 -0.65
C CYS A 182 -1.39 -13.84 -1.08
N VAL A 183 -1.31 -13.46 -2.35
CA VAL A 183 -1.97 -12.27 -2.87
C VAL A 183 -3.19 -12.67 -3.70
N SER A 184 -4.36 -12.11 -3.34
CA SER A 184 -5.57 -12.27 -4.15
C SER A 184 -5.38 -11.62 -5.53
N PRO A 185 -5.87 -12.22 -6.63
CA PRO A 185 -5.87 -11.59 -7.95
C PRO A 185 -6.47 -10.18 -7.98
N CYS A 186 -7.50 -9.97 -7.16
CA CYS A 186 -8.17 -8.68 -7.04
C CYS A 186 -7.26 -7.65 -6.37
N LEU A 187 -6.54 -8.06 -5.31
CA LEU A 187 -5.56 -7.20 -4.63
C LEU A 187 -4.42 -6.85 -5.57
N ALA A 188 -3.81 -7.83 -6.26
CA ALA A 188 -2.74 -7.57 -7.22
C ALA A 188 -3.15 -6.54 -8.28
N ARG A 189 -4.38 -6.66 -8.79
CA ARG A 189 -4.96 -5.69 -9.74
C ARG A 189 -5.12 -4.29 -9.14
N SER A 190 -5.72 -4.19 -7.95
CA SER A 190 -5.90 -2.91 -7.27
C SER A 190 -4.56 -2.21 -7.02
N VAL A 191 -3.53 -2.93 -6.56
CA VAL A 191 -2.24 -2.29 -6.31
C VAL A 191 -1.53 -1.87 -7.61
N ILE A 192 -1.59 -2.66 -8.69
CA ILE A 192 -1.04 -2.24 -9.99
C ILE A 192 -1.80 -1.01 -10.52
N ARG A 193 -3.14 -1.01 -10.42
CA ARG A 193 -3.98 0.10 -10.88
C ARG A 193 -3.63 1.38 -10.13
N GLU A 194 -3.61 1.33 -8.80
CA GLU A 194 -3.29 2.50 -7.97
C GLU A 194 -1.84 2.93 -8.13
N GLY A 195 -0.94 1.96 -8.26
CA GLY A 195 0.49 2.13 -8.53
C GLY A 195 0.78 2.99 -9.75
N TYR A 196 0.06 2.74 -10.84
CA TYR A 196 0.20 3.48 -12.09
C TYR A 196 -0.77 4.66 -12.24
N ASN A 197 -1.53 5.01 -11.20
CA ASN A 197 -2.61 5.99 -11.25
C ASN A 197 -3.62 5.72 -12.38
N ILE A 198 -4.06 4.46 -12.52
CA ILE A 198 -5.00 4.05 -13.55
C ILE A 198 -6.44 4.30 -13.07
N GLU A 199 -7.27 4.85 -13.97
CA GLU A 199 -8.70 5.04 -13.79
C GLU A 199 -9.40 3.73 -13.43
N GLY A 200 -10.31 3.79 -12.46
CA GLY A 200 -11.12 2.65 -12.07
C GLY A 200 -11.63 2.78 -10.64
N ASN A 201 -12.21 1.70 -10.16
CA ASN A 201 -12.73 1.60 -8.82
C ASN A 201 -12.54 0.17 -8.30
N CYS A 202 -12.69 0.00 -6.99
CA CYS A 202 -12.50 -1.28 -6.32
C CYS A 202 -13.46 -2.37 -6.84
N PHE A 203 -14.63 -2.00 -7.36
CA PHE A 203 -15.60 -2.96 -7.92
C PHE A 203 -15.09 -3.57 -9.23
N GLY A 204 -14.49 -2.75 -10.11
CA GLY A 204 -13.78 -3.26 -11.28
C GLY A 204 -12.63 -4.19 -10.88
N ASP A 205 -11.86 -3.82 -9.85
CA ASP A 205 -10.74 -4.64 -9.37
C ASP A 205 -11.18 -6.00 -8.83
N LEU A 206 -12.41 -6.10 -8.32
CA LEU A 206 -13.03 -7.35 -7.90
C LEU A 206 -13.59 -8.16 -9.09
N ILE A 207 -14.33 -7.52 -10.00
CA ILE A 207 -15.06 -8.22 -11.06
C ILE A 207 -14.13 -8.75 -12.14
N TYR A 208 -13.19 -7.95 -12.63
CA TYR A 208 -12.40 -8.33 -13.80
C TYR A 208 -11.60 -9.64 -13.57
N PRO A 209 -10.84 -9.79 -12.47
CA PRO A 209 -10.14 -11.04 -12.19
C PRO A 209 -11.07 -12.22 -11.90
N CYS A 210 -12.28 -11.98 -11.37
CA CYS A 210 -13.25 -13.05 -11.10
C CYS A 210 -13.98 -13.54 -12.36
N CYS A 211 -14.35 -12.63 -13.27
CA CYS A 211 -15.17 -12.96 -14.44
C CYS A 211 -14.34 -13.39 -15.66
N CYS A 212 -13.15 -12.83 -15.86
CA CYS A 212 -12.20 -13.31 -16.88
C CYS A 212 -10.78 -13.26 -16.34
N PRO A 213 -10.35 -14.24 -15.50
CA PRO A 213 -9.02 -14.25 -14.89
C PRO A 213 -7.90 -14.19 -15.94
N SER A 214 -8.05 -14.89 -17.07
CA SER A 214 -7.07 -14.86 -18.16
C SER A 214 -6.95 -13.49 -18.81
N CYS A 215 -8.08 -12.81 -19.07
CA CYS A 215 -8.09 -11.45 -19.63
C CYS A 215 -7.43 -10.46 -18.66
N ALA A 216 -7.78 -10.54 -17.38
CA ALA A 216 -7.23 -9.69 -16.33
C ALA A 216 -5.72 -9.92 -16.17
N ALA A 217 -5.27 -11.17 -16.23
CA ALA A 217 -3.85 -11.54 -16.21
C ALA A 217 -3.09 -10.95 -17.40
N CYS A 218 -3.61 -11.12 -18.62
CA CYS A 218 -3.00 -10.57 -19.83
C CYS A 218 -2.96 -9.03 -19.77
N GLN A 219 -4.05 -8.40 -19.33
CA GLN A 219 -4.12 -6.95 -19.19
C GLN A 219 -3.02 -6.45 -18.23
N MET A 220 -2.87 -7.06 -17.05
CA MET A 220 -1.86 -6.62 -16.08
C MET A 220 -0.43 -6.91 -16.54
N LEU A 221 -0.17 -8.05 -17.17
CA LEU A 221 1.15 -8.35 -17.75
C LEU A 221 1.51 -7.32 -18.82
N ASN A 222 0.62 -7.08 -19.79
CA ASN A 222 0.85 -6.10 -20.85
C ASN A 222 1.01 -4.68 -20.31
N GLU A 223 0.27 -4.32 -19.25
CA GLU A 223 0.37 -3.02 -18.61
C GLU A 223 1.74 -2.83 -17.94
N VAL A 224 2.22 -3.84 -17.21
CA VAL A 224 3.50 -3.80 -16.52
C VAL A 224 4.68 -3.87 -17.49
N ASP A 225 4.58 -4.65 -18.56
CA ASP A 225 5.58 -4.70 -19.63
C ASP A 225 5.71 -3.34 -20.35
N GLU A 226 4.59 -2.62 -20.53
CA GLU A 226 4.58 -1.31 -21.18
C GLU A 226 5.10 -0.19 -20.27
N ARG A 227 4.62 -0.13 -19.02
CA ARG A 227 4.95 0.96 -18.10
C ARG A 227 6.27 0.74 -17.37
N GLY A 228 6.72 -0.50 -17.26
CA GLY A 228 7.95 -0.87 -16.57
C GLY A 228 7.83 -0.85 -15.05
N LYS A 229 8.89 -1.34 -14.38
CA LYS A 229 8.93 -1.48 -12.92
C LYS A 229 8.82 -0.12 -12.22
N VAL A 230 8.02 -0.08 -11.16
CA VAL A 230 7.92 1.05 -10.24
C VAL A 230 8.92 0.87 -9.10
N ASN A 231 9.72 1.88 -8.81
CA ASN A 231 10.65 1.84 -7.68
C ASN A 231 9.91 1.76 -6.35
N LYS A 232 10.35 0.86 -5.45
CA LYS A 232 9.81 0.73 -4.09
C LYS A 232 9.98 2.05 -3.32
N ARG A 233 8.98 2.38 -2.49
CA ARG A 233 8.78 3.68 -1.82
C ARG A 233 9.94 4.09 -0.92
N THR A 234 10.16 5.41 -0.83
CA THR A 234 10.77 6.07 0.33
C THR A 234 9.64 6.42 1.31
N VAL A 235 9.78 6.08 2.59
CA VAL A 235 8.82 6.51 3.63
C VAL A 235 8.93 8.03 3.77
N VAL A 236 7.89 8.76 3.35
CA VAL A 236 7.70 10.16 3.75
C VAL A 236 6.67 10.16 4.87
N MET A 237 7.13 10.29 6.11
CA MET A 237 6.25 10.48 7.27
C MET A 237 5.59 11.85 7.16
N GLN A 238 4.33 11.91 6.70
CA GLN A 238 3.57 13.14 6.66
C GLN A 238 2.88 13.36 8.01
N GLN A 239 3.61 13.80 9.03
CA GLN A 239 3.12 14.04 10.41
C GLN A 239 2.04 15.14 10.55
N ASN A 240 1.48 15.68 9.46
CA ASN A 240 0.56 16.82 9.47
C ASN A 240 -0.84 16.56 8.85
N LEU A 241 -1.21 15.30 8.55
CA LEU A 241 -2.56 14.97 8.03
C LEU A 241 -3.53 14.34 9.05
N ASP A 242 -3.09 14.10 10.28
CA ASP A 242 -3.84 13.34 11.29
C ASP A 242 -5.14 14.02 11.76
N ALA A 243 -5.28 15.33 11.57
CA ALA A 243 -6.51 16.04 11.93
C ALA A 243 -7.68 15.83 10.94
N GLN A 244 -7.40 15.46 9.68
CA GLN A 244 -8.45 15.35 8.65
C GLN A 244 -8.94 13.91 8.42
N VAL A 245 -8.07 12.90 8.60
CA VAL A 245 -8.45 11.49 8.37
C VAL A 245 -9.23 10.92 9.56
N MET A 246 -8.86 11.27 10.80
CA MET A 246 -9.58 10.81 12.01
C MET A 246 -11.03 11.30 12.09
N ASN A 247 -11.38 12.39 11.41
CA ASN A 247 -12.77 12.88 11.31
C ASN A 247 -13.61 12.16 10.23
N ARG A 248 -13.02 11.33 9.38
CA ARG A 248 -13.77 10.53 8.37
C ARG A 248 -14.09 9.10 8.81
N VAL A 249 -13.49 8.63 9.89
CA VAL A 249 -13.63 7.25 10.39
C VAL A 249 -14.50 7.18 11.66
N ARG A 250 -15.04 8.32 12.13
CA ARG A 250 -16.06 8.38 13.19
C ARG A 250 -17.46 8.52 12.63
#